data_AF-A0A2S6N0W4-F1
#
_entry.id   AF-A0A2S6N0W4-F1
#
_cell.length_a   1.000
_cell.length_b   1.000
_cell.length_c   1.000
_cell.angle_alpha   90.00
_cell.angle_beta   90.00
_cell.angle_gamma   90.00
#
_symmetry.space_group_name_H-M   'P 1'
#
loop_
_entity.id
_entity.type
_entity.pdbx_description
1 polymer ?
#
loop_
_entity_poly.entity_id
_entity_poly.type
_entity_poly.pdbx_seq_one_letter_code
_entity_poly.pdbx_strand_id
1 'polypeptide(L)'
;MQTGDKVVVATYEHKHGSDTRVFTSEAGAHRWRTAIALKWWEHELSSIKPKPDNPNEAAAAYWDHMEERDFEHFTIQEADVEE
;
A
#
# COMPACT_ATOMS: atom_id res chain seq x y z
N MET A 1 -10.43 -27.69 15.44
CA MET A 1 -9.59 -26.51 15.72
C MET A 1 -10.37 -25.32 15.19
N GLN A 2 -10.78 -24.41 16.08
CA GLN A 2 -11.40 -23.16 15.67
C GLN A 2 -10.29 -22.33 15.04
N THR A 3 -10.33 -22.13 13.72
CA THR A 3 -9.52 -21.09 13.09
C THR A 3 -10.04 -19.78 13.66
N GLY A 4 -9.20 -19.03 14.38
CA GLY A 4 -9.53 -17.65 14.74
C GLY A 4 -9.87 -16.87 13.47
N ASP A 5 -10.70 -15.85 13.59
CA ASP A 5 -10.98 -14.98 12.45
C ASP A 5 -9.67 -14.34 11.99
N LYS A 6 -9.37 -14.47 10.70
CA LYS A 6 -8.17 -13.89 10.10
C LYS A 6 -8.48 -12.51 9.55
N VAL A 7 -7.56 -11.58 9.79
CA VAL A 7 -7.57 -10.24 9.19
C VAL A 7 -6.26 -9.98 8.45
N VAL A 8 -6.31 -8.99 7.57
CA VAL A 8 -5.13 -8.48 6.86
C VAL A 8 -4.79 -7.11 7.44
N VAL A 9 -3.62 -6.98 8.03
CA VAL A 9 -3.07 -5.72 8.50
C VAL A 9 -2.15 -5.17 7.41
N ALA A 10 -2.43 -3.95 6.95
CA ALA A 10 -1.56 -3.26 6.02
C ALA A 10 -1.00 -2.00 6.69
N THR A 11 0.28 -1.73 6.47
CA THR A 11 0.98 -0.57 7.01
C THR A 11 1.68 0.17 5.89
N TYR A 12 1.44 1.48 5.82
CA TYR A 12 2.15 2.41 4.95
C TYR A 12 3.08 3.26 5.81
N GLU A 13 4.39 3.07 5.65
CA GLU A 13 5.42 3.86 6.31
C GLU A 13 5.89 4.97 5.37
N HIS A 14 5.96 6.19 5.87
CA HIS A 14 6.37 7.37 5.11
C HIS A 14 7.13 8.37 5.99
N LYS A 15 7.70 9.41 5.38
CA LYS A 15 8.52 10.44 6.05
C LYS A 15 7.86 11.17 7.25
N HIS A 16 6.57 10.98 7.50
CA HIS A 16 5.83 11.64 8.58
C HIS A 16 5.27 10.66 9.63
N GLY A 17 5.58 9.37 9.53
CA GLY A 17 5.08 8.32 10.42
C GLY A 17 4.54 7.14 9.63
N SER A 18 3.55 6.46 10.20
CA SER A 18 2.91 5.32 9.56
C SER A 18 1.39 5.41 9.67
N ASP A 19 0.73 5.00 8.59
CA ASP A 19 -0.70 4.71 8.57
C ASP A 19 -0.87 3.19 8.62
N THR A 20 -1.76 2.69 9.49
CA THR A 20 -2.09 1.26 9.56
C THR A 20 -3.59 1.07 9.39
N ARG A 21 -3.98 0.07 8.60
CA ARG A 21 -5.38 -0.31 8.38
C ARG A 21 -5.57 -1.82 8.41
N VAL A 22 -6.72 -2.25 8.90
CA VAL A 22 -7.12 -3.66 8.96
C VAL A 22 -8.22 -3.93 7.95
N PHE A 23 -8.11 -5.03 7.21
CA PHE A 23 -9.03 -5.46 6.16
C PHE A 23 -9.46 -6.90 6.41
N THR A 24 -10.66 -7.24 5.96
CA THR A 24 -11.16 -8.63 5.95
C THR A 24 -10.61 -9.45 4.77
N SER A 25 -9.82 -8.84 3.89
CA SER A 25 -9.25 -9.50 2.71
C SER A 25 -8.01 -8.78 2.19
N GLU A 26 -7.09 -9.54 1.60
CA GLU A 26 -5.88 -9.02 0.98
C GLU A 26 -6.19 -8.06 -0.18
N ALA A 27 -7.24 -8.34 -0.94
CA ALA A 27 -7.72 -7.47 -2.01
C ALA A 27 -8.09 -6.06 -1.50
N GLY A 28 -8.55 -5.93 -0.25
CA GLY A 28 -8.78 -4.63 0.39
C GLY A 28 -7.50 -3.86 0.63
N ALA A 29 -6.46 -4.53 1.15
CA ALA A 29 -5.14 -3.95 1.36
C ALA A 29 -4.49 -3.50 0.05
N HIS A 30 -4.55 -4.33 -1.00
CA HIS A 30 -4.03 -3.96 -2.34
C HIS A 30 -4.76 -2.76 -2.95
N ARG A 31 -6.09 -2.67 -2.80
CA ARG A 31 -6.84 -1.47 -3.23
C ARG A 31 -6.37 -0.22 -2.50
N TRP A 32 -6.07 -0.33 -1.20
CA TRP A 32 -5.55 0.80 -0.43
C TRP A 32 -4.13 1.19 -0.87
N ARG A 33 -3.25 0.21 -1.11
CA ARG A 33 -1.92 0.42 -1.69
C ARG A 33 -1.98 1.16 -3.03
N THR A 34 -2.90 0.76 -3.92
CA THR A 34 -3.14 1.45 -5.19
C THR A 34 -3.64 2.87 -4.97
N ALA A 35 -4.59 3.07 -4.05
CA ALA A 35 -5.13 4.40 -3.77
C ALA A 35 -4.06 5.39 -3.27
N ILE A 36 -3.10 4.95 -2.44
CA ILE A 36 -1.97 5.77 -1.97
C ILE A 36 -1.12 6.21 -3.16
N ALA A 37 -0.68 5.27 -4.00
CA ALA A 37 0.15 5.58 -5.16
C ALA A 37 -0.54 6.56 -6.11
N LEU A 38 -1.84 6.35 -6.40
CA LEU A 38 -2.58 7.25 -7.28
C LEU A 38 -2.75 8.65 -6.69
N LYS A 39 -2.91 8.77 -5.37
CA LYS A 39 -3.04 10.03 -4.65
C LYS A 39 -1.73 10.83 -4.69
N TRP A 40 -0.60 10.16 -4.52
CA TRP A 40 0.71 10.83 -4.41
C TRP A 40 1.45 10.94 -5.74
N TRP A 41 1.01 10.25 -6.79
CA TRP A 41 1.65 10.30 -8.12
C TRP A 41 1.96 11.72 -8.58
N GLU A 42 0.97 12.61 -8.57
CA GLU A 42 1.13 13.97 -9.10
C GLU A 42 2.16 14.79 -8.30
N HIS A 43 2.34 14.47 -7.02
CA HIS A 43 3.26 15.17 -6.14
C HIS A 43 4.70 14.65 -6.25
N GLU A 44 4.87 13.34 -6.42
CA GLU A 44 6.18 12.70 -6.36
C GLU A 44 6.78 12.40 -7.75
N LEU A 45 5.96 12.11 -8.77
CA LEU A 45 6.42 11.54 -10.03
C LEU A 45 6.02 12.31 -11.30
N SER A 46 5.09 13.26 -11.23
CA SER A 46 4.58 13.97 -12.42
C SER A 46 5.67 14.66 -13.25
N SER A 47 6.74 15.13 -12.61
CA SER A 47 7.90 15.76 -13.26
C SER A 47 8.93 14.74 -13.80
N ILE A 48 8.82 13.48 -13.40
CA ILE A 48 9.76 12.41 -13.73
C ILE A 48 9.23 11.54 -14.87
N LYS A 49 7.95 11.15 -14.81
CA LYS A 49 7.32 10.27 -15.80
C LYS A 49 5.80 10.44 -15.88
N PRO A 50 5.20 10.20 -17.06
CA PRO A 50 3.75 10.23 -17.21
C PRO A 50 3.07 9.10 -16.41
N LYS A 51 1.89 9.37 -15.88
CA LYS A 51 1.06 8.39 -15.17
C LYS A 51 0.47 7.36 -16.13
N PRO A 52 0.64 6.04 -15.89
CA PRO A 52 -0.09 5.01 -16.62
C PRO A 52 -1.61 5.15 -16.44
N ASP A 53 -2.38 4.84 -17.48
CA ASP A 53 -3.85 4.86 -17.43
C ASP A 53 -4.41 3.73 -16.56
N ASN A 54 -3.72 2.59 -16.51
CA ASN A 54 -4.10 1.47 -15.67
C ASN A 54 -3.70 1.76 -14.19
N PRO A 55 -4.66 1.77 -13.25
CA PRO A 55 -4.39 2.04 -11.84
C PRO A 55 -3.36 1.13 -11.19
N ASN A 56 -3.34 -0.15 -11.54
CA ASN A 56 -2.42 -1.11 -10.95
C ASN A 56 -1.00 -0.95 -11.51
N GLU A 57 -0.88 -0.63 -12.80
CA GLU A 57 0.43 -0.29 -13.41
C GLU A 57 0.98 1.01 -12.84
N ALA A 58 0.14 2.04 -12.66
CA ALA A 58 0.52 3.27 -12.00
C ALA A 58 0.96 3.02 -10.55
N ALA A 59 0.25 2.15 -9.82
CA ALA A 59 0.65 1.78 -8.48
C ALA A 59 2.00 1.06 -8.45
N ALA A 60 2.20 0.03 -9.28
CA ALA A 60 3.46 -0.70 -9.37
C ALA A 60 4.62 0.26 -9.66
N ALA A 61 4.49 1.07 -10.71
CA ALA A 61 5.52 2.03 -11.12
C ALA A 61 5.81 3.11 -10.06
N TYR A 62 4.83 3.45 -9.21
CA TYR A 62 5.05 4.35 -8.09
C TYR A 62 5.92 3.68 -7.02
N TRP A 63 5.52 2.49 -6.58
CA TRP A 63 6.20 1.80 -5.48
C TRP A 63 7.60 1.34 -5.87
N ASP A 64 7.81 0.89 -7.11
CA ASP A 64 9.14 0.57 -7.62
C ASP A 64 10.09 1.78 -7.49
N HIS A 65 9.59 2.99 -7.75
CA HIS A 65 10.38 4.21 -7.61
C HIS A 65 10.57 4.64 -6.15
N MET A 66 9.59 4.42 -5.28
CA MET A 66 9.71 4.79 -3.88
C MET A 66 10.63 3.84 -3.11
N GLU A 67 10.67 2.55 -3.50
CA GLU A 67 11.59 1.56 -2.93
C GLU A 67 13.06 1.93 -3.21
N GLU A 68 13.37 2.42 -4.42
CA GLU A 68 14.71 2.95 -4.75
C GLU A 68 15.13 4.14 -3.87
N ARG A 69 14.16 4.88 -3.34
CA ARG A 69 14.40 6.09 -2.52
C ARG A 69 14.52 5.78 -1.02
N ASP A 70 14.24 4.55 -0.59
CA ASP A 70 14.36 4.08 0.81
C ASP A 70 13.61 4.95 1.86
N PHE A 71 12.54 5.64 1.44
CA PHE A 71 11.76 6.57 2.31
C PHE A 71 10.32 6.16 2.54
N GLU A 72 9.77 5.27 1.70
CA GLU A 72 8.38 4.83 1.82
C GLU A 72 8.25 3.33 1.56
N HIS A 73 7.55 2.64 2.46
CA HIS A 73 7.34 1.20 2.37
C HIS A 73 5.88 0.86 2.63
N PHE A 74 5.40 -0.20 1.97
CA PHE A 74 4.06 -0.72 2.17
C PHE A 74 4.13 -2.21 2.48
N THR A 75 3.64 -2.60 3.64
CA THR A 75 3.62 -4.00 4.10
C THR A 75 2.19 -4.51 4.24
N ILE A 76 2.01 -5.80 3.96
CA ILE A 76 0.74 -6.53 4.13
C ILE A 76 1.07 -7.80 4.90
N GLN A 77 0.35 -8.05 5.99
CA GLN A 77 0.49 -9.25 6.81
C GLN A 77 -0.89 -9.81 7.18
N GLU A 78 -1.01 -11.14 7.20
CA GLU A 78 -2.16 -11.81 7.83
C GLU A 78 -1.93 -11.89 9.34
N ALA A 79 -3.00 -11.70 10.11
CA ALA A 79 -3.00 -11.84 11.56
C ALA A 79 -4.30 -12.52 12.04
N ASP A 80 -4.20 -13.25 13.14
CA ASP A 80 -5.35 -13.81 13.84
C ASP A 80 -5.95 -12.76 14.79
N VAL A 81 -7.28 -12.75 14.93
CA VAL A 81 -7.98 -11.92 15.92
C VAL A 81 -7.92 -12.60 17.29
N GLU A 82 -7.41 -11.88 18.29
CA GLU A 82 -7.32 -12.32 19.69
C GLU A 82 -8.50 -11.77 20.52
N GLU A 83 -8.96 -12.52 21.54
CA GLU A 83 -10.01 -12.14 22.51
C GLU A 83 -9.43 -11.58 23.82
#